data_AF-A0A3E1EX15-F1
#
_entry.id   AF-A0A3E1EX15-F1
#
_cell.length_a   1.000
_cell.length_b   1.000
_cell.length_c   1.000
_cell.angle_alpha   90.00
_cell.angle_beta   90.00
_cell.angle_gamma   90.00
#
_symmetry.space_group_name_H-M   'P 1'
#
loop_
_entity.id
_entity.type
_entity.pdbx_description
1 polymer ?
#
loop_
_entity_poly.entity_id
_entity_poly.type
_entity_poly.pdbx_seq_one_letter_code
_entity_poly.pdbx_strand_id
1 'polypeptide(L)'
;MNKFKIISGVLAVALVTTLMYYYKIKNASEIEIIHLKSEISQLTSVNNELDQNIGDLESEVDDLKYGRAVLFSELEELISLQEYAKAKEKILLLERKHPDAIETTKAFRKLNSIEEELLWIDIKNRRSFSLLNEYSTKYSRGKYIKRVNEMKIELIAENEQKAYDNVKS
;
A
#
# COMPACT_ATOMS: atom_id res chain seq x y z
N MET A 1 -20.55 -72.50 -52.72
CA MET A 1 -21.02 -71.14 -52.38
C MET A 1 -21.35 -70.92 -50.91
N ASN A 2 -22.00 -71.86 -50.18
CA ASN A 2 -22.41 -71.61 -48.78
C ASN A 2 -21.26 -71.46 -47.75
N LYS A 3 -20.16 -72.23 -47.87
CA LYS A 3 -19.02 -72.13 -46.93
C LYS A 3 -18.33 -70.76 -46.94
N PHE A 4 -18.19 -70.14 -48.13
CA PHE A 4 -17.61 -68.81 -48.28
C PHE A 4 -18.48 -67.71 -47.63
N LYS A 5 -19.80 -67.80 -47.75
CA LYS A 5 -20.73 -66.88 -47.09
C LYS A 5 -20.68 -67.00 -45.56
N ILE A 6 -20.55 -68.23 -45.04
CA ILE A 6 -20.42 -68.47 -43.59
C ILE A 6 -19.11 -67.89 -43.05
N ILE A 7 -17.98 -68.15 -43.73
CA ILE A 7 -16.65 -67.63 -43.33
C ILE A 7 -16.64 -66.09 -43.37
N SER A 8 -17.20 -65.50 -44.43
CA SER A 8 -17.34 -64.04 -44.55
C SER A 8 -18.22 -63.43 -43.45
N GLY A 9 -19.32 -64.10 -43.07
CA GLY A 9 -20.18 -63.67 -41.96
C GLY A 9 -19.49 -63.74 -40.60
N VAL A 10 -18.73 -64.81 -40.32
CA VAL A 10 -17.97 -64.94 -39.07
C VAL A 10 -16.87 -63.88 -38.96
N LEU A 11 -16.16 -63.61 -40.05
CA LEU A 11 -15.16 -62.53 -40.12
C LEU A 11 -15.79 -61.15 -39.90
N ALA A 12 -16.95 -60.89 -40.50
CA ALA A 12 -17.67 -59.62 -40.31
C ALA A 12 -18.10 -59.43 -38.85
N VAL A 13 -18.62 -60.46 -38.19
CA VAL A 13 -19.01 -60.41 -36.77
C VAL A 13 -17.79 -60.17 -35.88
N ALA A 14 -16.69 -60.90 -36.09
CA ALA A 14 -15.45 -60.73 -35.32
C ALA A 14 -14.87 -59.31 -35.46
N LEU A 15 -14.94 -58.74 -36.65
CA LEU A 15 -14.46 -57.38 -36.94
C LEU A 15 -15.34 -56.33 -36.25
N VAL A 16 -16.67 -56.49 -36.29
CA VAL A 16 -17.62 -55.62 -35.58
C VAL A 16 -17.41 -55.70 -34.07
N THR A 17 -17.27 -56.89 -33.49
CA THR A 17 -17.04 -57.04 -32.03
C THR A 17 -15.73 -56.41 -31.59
N THR A 18 -14.67 -56.55 -32.41
CA THR A 18 -13.36 -55.94 -32.13
C THR A 18 -13.44 -54.41 -32.19
N LEU A 19 -14.14 -53.86 -33.19
CA LEU A 19 -14.38 -52.42 -33.29
C LEU A 19 -15.19 -51.90 -32.10
N MET A 20 -16.28 -52.58 -31.72
CA MET A 20 -17.08 -52.18 -30.56
C MET A 20 -16.26 -52.16 -29.27
N TYR A 21 -15.40 -53.17 -29.07
CA TYR A 21 -14.50 -53.23 -27.92
C TYR A 21 -13.48 -52.08 -27.92
N TYR A 22 -12.86 -51.81 -29.08
CA TYR A 22 -11.95 -50.68 -29.25
C TYR A 22 -12.63 -49.34 -28.94
N TYR A 23 -13.83 -49.09 -29.48
CA TYR A 23 -14.58 -47.86 -29.21
C TYR A 23 -14.95 -47.72 -27.74
N LYS A 24 -15.32 -48.83 -27.07
CA LYS A 24 -15.62 -48.81 -25.63
C LYS A 24 -14.40 -48.40 -24.80
N ILE A 25 -13.23 -48.98 -25.09
CA ILE A 25 -11.98 -48.62 -24.40
C ILE A 25 -11.60 -47.17 -24.69
N LYS A 26 -11.66 -46.76 -25.96
CA LYS A 26 -11.33 -45.39 -26.38
C LYS A 26 -12.20 -44.37 -25.64
N ASN A 27 -13.52 -44.57 -25.61
CA ASN A 27 -14.43 -43.66 -24.91
C ASN A 27 -14.17 -43.62 -23.40
N ALA A 28 -13.89 -44.77 -22.77
CA ALA A 28 -13.54 -44.81 -21.35
C ALA A 28 -12.25 -44.02 -21.06
N SER A 29 -11.22 -44.19 -21.90
CA SER A 29 -9.97 -43.43 -21.76
C SER A 29 -10.14 -41.92 -22.00
N GLU A 30 -11.01 -41.52 -22.93
CA GLU A 30 -11.31 -40.11 -23.17
C GLU A 30 -11.99 -39.46 -21.96
N ILE A 31 -12.92 -40.15 -21.31
CA ILE A 31 -13.57 -39.67 -20.08
C ILE A 31 -12.56 -39.51 -18.95
N GLU A 32 -11.67 -40.50 -18.77
CA GLU A 32 -10.63 -40.45 -17.74
C GLU A 32 -9.64 -39.29 -17.99
N ILE A 33 -9.24 -39.07 -19.25
CA ILE A 33 -8.40 -37.93 -19.63
C ILE A 33 -9.08 -36.60 -19.32
N ILE A 34 -10.39 -36.47 -19.58
CA ILE A 34 -11.15 -35.26 -19.27
C ILE A 34 -11.19 -35.04 -17.75
N HIS A 35 -11.46 -36.09 -16.98
CA HIS A 35 -11.47 -36.02 -15.52
C HIS A 35 -10.11 -35.58 -14.96
N LEU A 36 -9.02 -36.23 -15.39
CA LEU A 36 -7.66 -35.89 -14.95
C LEU A 36 -7.28 -34.45 -15.33
N LYS A 37 -7.67 -33.98 -16.52
CA LYS A 37 -7.44 -32.58 -16.91
C LYS A 37 -8.19 -31.59 -16.00
N SER A 38 -9.41 -31.93 -15.60
CA SER A 38 -10.19 -31.11 -14.65
C SER A 38 -9.50 -31.06 -13.29
N GLU A 39 -9.05 -32.21 -12.77
CA GLU A 39 -8.36 -32.30 -11.49
C GLU A 39 -7.03 -31.53 -11.49
N ILE A 40 -6.22 -31.67 -12.54
CA ILE A 40 -4.98 -30.91 -12.73
C ILE A 40 -5.27 -29.41 -12.74
N SER A 41 -6.34 -28.98 -13.41
CA SER A 41 -6.72 -27.56 -13.47
C SER A 41 -7.09 -27.02 -12.09
N GLN A 42 -7.83 -27.80 -11.29
CA GLN A 42 -8.18 -27.44 -9.91
C GLN A 42 -6.94 -27.36 -9.02
N LEU A 43 -6.06 -28.36 -9.07
CA LEU A 43 -4.81 -28.38 -8.32
C LEU A 43 -3.90 -27.21 -8.67
N THR A 44 -3.84 -26.84 -9.96
CA THR A 44 -3.06 -25.68 -10.41
C THR A 44 -3.63 -24.38 -9.85
N SER A 45 -4.96 -24.22 -9.82
CA SER A 45 -5.61 -23.06 -9.21
C SER A 45 -5.27 -22.95 -7.73
N VAL A 46 -5.42 -24.05 -6.99
CA VAL A 46 -5.13 -24.08 -5.55
C VAL A 46 -3.65 -23.79 -5.28
N ASN A 47 -2.73 -24.30 -6.10
CA ASN A 47 -1.31 -24.02 -5.95
C ASN A 47 -0.99 -22.54 -6.15
N ASN A 48 -1.58 -21.91 -7.17
CA ASN A 48 -1.38 -20.48 -7.41
C ASN A 48 -1.92 -19.62 -6.25
N GLU A 49 -3.07 -19.98 -5.68
CA GLU A 49 -3.62 -19.31 -4.51
C GLU A 49 -2.72 -19.47 -3.27
N LEU A 50 -2.14 -20.66 -3.08
CA LEU A 50 -1.18 -20.92 -2.00
C LEU A 50 0.10 -20.11 -2.18
N ASP A 51 0.66 -20.06 -3.38
CA ASP A 51 1.85 -19.27 -3.69
C ASP A 51 1.61 -17.77 -3.41
N GLN A 52 0.43 -17.27 -3.77
CA GLN A 52 0.05 -15.90 -3.45
C GLN A 52 -0.04 -15.67 -1.93
N ASN A 53 -0.71 -16.56 -1.20
CA ASN A 53 -0.83 -16.45 0.25
C ASN A 53 0.53 -16.53 0.96
N ILE A 54 1.45 -17.36 0.47
CA ILE A 54 2.82 -17.43 1.00
C ILE A 54 3.52 -16.09 0.80
N GLY A 55 3.45 -15.51 -0.39
CA GLY A 55 4.05 -14.20 -0.67
C GLY A 55 3.48 -13.08 0.22
N ASP A 56 2.17 -13.06 0.43
CA ASP A 56 1.51 -12.08 1.31
C ASP A 56 1.97 -12.23 2.77
N LEU A 57 2.08 -13.47 3.26
CA LEU A 57 2.57 -13.76 4.62
C LEU A 57 4.05 -13.43 4.80
N GLU A 58 4.90 -13.71 3.82
CA GLU A 58 6.31 -13.33 3.85
C GLU A 58 6.47 -11.80 3.96
N SER A 59 5.68 -11.05 3.18
CA SER A 59 5.66 -9.58 3.26
C SER A 59 5.19 -9.09 4.63
N GLU A 60 4.18 -9.73 5.24
CA GLU A 60 3.70 -9.35 6.57
C GLU A 60 4.76 -9.64 7.65
N VAL A 61 5.46 -10.77 7.55
CA VAL A 61 6.56 -11.13 8.45
C VAL A 61 7.70 -10.12 8.37
N ASP A 62 8.08 -9.70 7.16
CA ASP A 62 9.12 -8.68 6.97
C ASP A 62 8.70 -7.32 7.52
N ASP A 63 7.43 -6.92 7.33
CA ASP A 63 6.86 -5.71 7.93
C ASP A 63 6.88 -5.76 9.46
N LEU A 64 6.58 -6.90 10.08
CA LEU A 64 6.64 -7.06 11.53
C LEU A 64 8.09 -7.04 12.05
N LYS A 65 9.00 -7.68 11.33
CA LYS A 65 10.39 -7.84 11.74
C LYS A 65 11.20 -6.57 11.57
N TYR A 66 11.06 -5.92 10.42
CA TYR A 66 11.89 -4.81 9.98
C TYR A 66 11.12 -3.51 9.75
N GLY A 67 9.80 -3.57 9.56
CA GLY A 67 8.99 -2.40 9.21
C GLY A 67 9.17 -1.24 10.18
N ARG A 68 9.17 -1.48 11.50
CA ARG A 68 9.41 -0.39 12.48
C ARG A 68 10.76 0.32 12.29
N ALA A 69 11.82 -0.42 12.00
CA ALA A 69 13.17 0.13 11.87
C ALA A 69 13.33 0.87 10.55
N VAL A 70 12.79 0.30 9.46
CA VAL A 70 12.75 0.93 8.13
C VAL A 70 11.94 2.23 8.18
N LEU A 71 10.71 2.17 8.71
CA LEU A 71 9.85 3.34 8.84
C LEU A 71 10.50 4.45 9.68
N PHE A 72 11.21 4.09 10.75
CA PHE A 72 11.93 5.05 11.58
C PHE A 72 13.16 5.64 10.87
N SER A 73 13.90 4.84 10.11
CA SER A 73 15.04 5.32 9.32
C SER A 73 14.58 6.30 8.23
N GLU A 74 13.51 5.96 7.51
CA GLU A 74 12.91 6.85 6.51
C GLU A 74 12.40 8.15 7.12
N LEU A 75 11.84 8.10 8.34
CA LEU A 75 11.47 9.30 9.08
C LEU A 75 12.69 10.22 9.32
N GLU A 76 13.82 9.68 9.77
CA GLU A 76 15.04 10.47 10.00
C GLU A 76 15.57 11.09 8.71
N GLU A 77 15.48 10.36 7.59
CA GLU A 77 15.83 10.88 6.27
C GLU A 77 14.90 12.03 5.85
N LEU A 78 13.57 11.86 5.98
CA LEU A 78 12.60 12.90 5.65
C LEU A 78 12.80 14.18 6.48
N ILE A 79 13.13 14.04 7.77
CA ILE A 79 13.46 15.18 8.63
C ILE A 79 14.73 15.88 8.14
N SER A 80 15.74 15.11 7.72
CA SER A 80 17.00 15.65 7.19
C SER A 80 16.80 16.40 5.88
N LEU A 81 15.89 15.91 5.03
CA LEU A 81 15.46 16.55 3.78
C LEU A 81 14.47 17.72 4.00
N GLN A 82 14.10 18.02 5.24
CA GLN A 82 13.12 19.05 5.61
C GLN A 82 11.72 18.80 5.01
N GLU A 83 11.40 17.55 4.67
CA GLU A 83 10.08 17.14 4.18
C GLU A 83 9.12 16.86 5.36
N TYR A 84 8.88 17.89 6.17
CA TYR A 84 8.18 17.77 7.46
C TYR A 84 6.75 17.24 7.35
N ALA A 85 6.06 17.48 6.24
CA ALA A 85 4.69 16.97 6.02
C ALA A 85 4.69 15.44 5.91
N LYS A 86 5.57 14.89 5.06
CA LYS A 86 5.73 13.43 4.93
C LYS A 86 6.30 12.81 6.18
N ALA A 87 7.23 13.49 6.86
CA ALA A 87 7.74 13.05 8.15
C ALA A 87 6.61 12.89 9.18
N LYS A 88 5.70 13.86 9.27
CA LYS A 88 4.52 13.77 10.15
C LYS A 88 3.64 12.56 9.81
N GLU A 89 3.34 12.33 8.53
CA GLU A 89 2.59 11.15 8.10
C GLU A 89 3.28 9.85 8.49
N LYS A 90 4.60 9.80 8.40
CA LYS A 90 5.40 8.63 8.77
C LYS A 90 5.34 8.33 10.27
N ILE A 91 5.35 9.35 11.12
CA ILE A 91 5.16 9.21 12.57
C ILE A 91 3.79 8.58 12.87
N LEU A 92 2.72 9.08 12.24
CA LEU A 92 1.37 8.55 12.42
C LEU A 92 1.24 7.11 11.90
N LEU A 93 1.90 6.79 10.79
CA LEU A 93 1.93 5.43 10.28
C LEU A 93 2.63 4.47 11.25
N LEU A 94 3.73 4.92 11.85
CA LEU A 94 4.52 4.14 12.78
C LEU A 94 3.78 3.96 14.13
N GLU A 95 3.02 4.95 14.58
CA GLU A 95 2.06 4.80 15.69
C GLU A 95 0.98 3.76 15.38
N ARG A 96 0.36 3.84 14.20
CA ARG A 96 -0.72 2.93 13.82
C ARG A 96 -0.25 1.48 13.70
N LYS A 97 0.92 1.25 13.10
CA LYS A 97 1.46 -0.11 12.88
C LYS A 97 2.18 -0.66 14.10
N HIS A 98 2.85 0.18 14.89
CA HIS A 98 3.73 -0.25 15.98
C HIS A 98 3.58 0.66 17.21
N PRO A 99 2.41 0.76 17.84
CA PRO A 99 2.15 1.75 18.91
C PRO A 99 3.12 1.61 20.10
N ASP A 100 3.47 0.38 20.47
CA ASP A 100 4.29 0.08 21.65
C ASP A 100 5.81 0.09 21.38
N ALA A 101 6.24 0.40 20.15
CA ALA A 101 7.65 0.38 19.80
C ALA A 101 8.43 1.58 20.37
N ILE A 102 9.70 1.35 20.70
CA ILE A 102 10.59 2.40 21.22
C ILE A 102 10.82 3.47 20.15
N GLU A 103 10.92 3.06 18.89
CA GLU A 103 10.98 3.90 17.70
C GLU A 103 9.78 4.85 17.63
N THR A 104 8.58 4.38 17.97
CA THR A 104 7.35 5.18 18.04
C THR A 104 7.45 6.27 19.08
N THR A 105 7.89 5.91 20.27
CA THR A 105 8.11 6.89 21.34
C THR A 105 9.16 7.93 20.93
N LYS A 106 10.24 7.52 20.27
CA LYS A 106 11.28 8.44 19.75
C LYS A 106 10.73 9.36 18.66
N ALA A 107 9.94 8.81 17.74
CA ALA A 107 9.30 9.53 16.65
C ALA A 107 8.34 10.60 17.20
N PHE A 108 7.53 10.26 18.20
CA PHE A 108 6.64 11.22 18.86
C PHE A 108 7.36 12.38 19.55
N ARG A 109 8.52 12.13 20.14
CA ARG A 109 9.34 13.21 20.71
C ARG A 109 9.76 14.23 19.65
N LYS A 110 9.90 13.81 18.39
CA LYS A 110 10.21 14.69 17.25
C LYS A 110 8.99 15.38 16.67
N LEU A 111 7.77 14.87 16.92
CA LEU A 111 6.53 15.39 16.34
C LEU A 111 6.33 16.87 16.67
N ASN A 112 6.53 17.29 17.92
CA ASN A 112 6.32 18.69 18.29
C ASN A 112 7.24 19.64 17.51
N SER A 113 8.49 19.25 17.28
CA SER A 113 9.46 20.01 16.48
C SER A 113 9.04 20.06 15.01
N ILE A 114 8.56 18.95 14.45
CA ILE A 114 8.09 18.87 13.06
C ILE A 114 6.85 19.74 12.85
N GLU A 115 5.90 19.70 13.78
CA GLU A 115 4.70 20.53 13.72
C GLU A 115 5.00 22.03 13.82
N GLU A 116 6.00 22.39 14.62
CA GLU A 116 6.47 23.77 14.71
C GLU A 116 7.05 24.24 13.36
N GLU A 117 7.89 23.42 12.72
CA GLU A 117 8.47 23.73 11.41
C GLU A 117 7.38 23.85 10.32
N LEU A 118 6.37 22.98 10.34
CA LEU A 118 5.23 23.06 9.41
C LEU A 118 4.44 24.36 9.59
N LEU A 119 4.09 24.72 10.82
CA LEU A 119 3.36 25.96 11.09
C LEU A 119 4.19 27.19 10.69
N TRP A 120 5.51 27.13 10.91
CA TRP A 120 6.40 28.19 10.49
C TRP A 120 6.48 28.34 8.96
N ILE A 121 6.53 27.24 8.22
CA ILE A 121 6.45 27.25 6.75
C ILE A 121 5.14 27.90 6.29
N ASP A 122 4.01 27.55 6.91
CA ASP A 122 2.72 28.15 6.59
C ASP A 122 2.68 29.65 6.87
N ILE A 123 3.25 30.10 7.98
CA ILE A 123 3.40 31.53 8.32
C ILE A 123 4.22 32.26 7.26
N LYS A 124 5.35 31.68 6.83
CA LYS A 124 6.19 32.28 5.78
C LYS A 124 5.44 32.43 4.46
N ASN A 125 4.63 31.45 4.11
CA ASN A 125 3.90 31.44 2.84
C ASN A 125 2.69 32.38 2.85
N ARG A 126 1.94 32.45 3.95
CA ARG A 126 0.65 33.16 4.00
C ARG A 126 0.68 34.49 4.74
N ARG A 127 1.67 34.74 5.61
CA ARG A 127 1.80 35.94 6.46
C ARG A 127 0.46 36.37 7.11
N SER A 128 -0.25 35.45 7.75
CA SER A 128 -1.55 35.74 8.38
C SER A 128 -1.44 35.97 9.90
N PHE A 129 -2.15 36.98 10.42
CA PHE A 129 -2.27 37.21 11.87
C PHE A 129 -2.80 36.00 12.64
N SER A 130 -3.70 35.22 12.04
CA SER A 130 -4.26 34.03 12.69
C SER A 130 -3.16 33.00 12.96
N LEU A 131 -2.32 32.72 11.96
CA LEU A 131 -1.23 31.76 12.08
C LEU A 131 -0.14 32.25 13.03
N LEU A 132 0.16 33.55 13.02
CA LEU A 132 1.10 34.15 13.97
C LEU A 132 0.61 34.01 15.42
N ASN A 133 -0.67 34.27 15.68
CA ASN A 133 -1.26 34.09 17.01
C ASN A 133 -1.31 32.62 17.44
N GLU A 134 -1.65 31.73 16.52
CA GLU A 134 -1.62 30.28 16.75
C GLU A 134 -0.21 29.84 17.17
N TYR A 135 0.82 30.27 16.44
CA TYR A 135 2.20 29.96 16.77
C TYR A 135 2.60 30.52 18.13
N SER A 136 2.30 31.79 18.44
CA SER A 136 2.63 32.39 19.73
C SER A 136 1.97 31.65 20.91
N THR A 137 0.78 31.09 20.69
CA THR A 137 0.04 30.36 21.71
C THR A 137 0.59 28.95 21.90
N LYS A 138 0.78 28.21 20.79
CA LYS A 138 1.23 26.82 20.81
C LYS A 138 2.72 26.69 21.12
N TYR A 139 3.54 27.62 20.64
CA TYR A 139 5.01 27.61 20.71
C TYR A 139 5.55 28.91 21.32
N SER A 140 5.08 29.25 22.53
CA SER A 140 5.51 30.47 23.25
C SER A 140 7.01 30.58 23.55
N ARG A 141 7.72 29.44 23.55
CA ARG A 141 9.19 29.34 23.64
C ARG A 141 9.80 28.66 22.41
N GLY A 142 9.07 28.67 21.29
CA GLY A 142 9.49 28.08 20.03
C GLY A 142 10.70 28.79 19.43
N LYS A 143 11.36 28.11 18.51
CA LYS A 143 12.55 28.56 17.78
C LYS A 143 12.34 29.89 17.07
N TYR A 144 11.13 30.15 16.59
CA TYR A 144 10.79 31.30 15.74
C TYR A 144 9.98 32.39 16.45
N ILE A 145 9.74 32.29 17.76
CA ILE A 145 8.85 33.22 18.48
C ILE A 145 9.24 34.69 18.32
N LYS A 146 10.55 35.00 18.32
CA LYS A 146 11.04 36.36 18.10
C LYS A 146 10.64 36.88 16.72
N ARG A 147 10.83 36.06 15.68
CA ARG A 147 10.50 36.42 14.29
C ARG A 147 9.00 36.55 14.07
N VAL A 148 8.21 35.71 14.74
CA VAL A 148 6.73 35.80 14.75
C VAL A 148 6.26 37.13 15.33
N ASN A 149 6.85 37.58 16.45
CA ASN A 149 6.51 38.87 17.06
C ASN A 149 6.92 40.04 16.16
N GLU A 150 8.10 39.99 15.54
CA GLU A 150 8.53 40.99 14.56
C GLU A 150 7.56 41.07 13.37
N MET A 151 7.22 39.94 12.76
CA MET A 151 6.26 39.88 11.65
C MET A 151 4.87 40.39 12.03
N LYS A 152 4.44 40.16 13.28
CA LYS A 152 3.17 40.68 13.79
C LYS A 152 3.18 42.21 13.84
N ILE A 153 4.27 42.82 14.29
CA ILE A 153 4.43 44.28 14.30
C ILE A 153 4.47 44.83 12.87
N GLU A 154 5.22 44.18 11.97
CA GLU A 154 5.28 44.55 10.54
C GLU A 154 3.88 44.58 9.91
N LEU A 155 3.07 43.54 10.12
CA LEU A 155 1.71 43.47 9.57
C LEU A 155 0.75 44.51 10.16
N ILE A 156 0.92 44.89 11.44
CA ILE A 156 0.13 45.98 12.05
C ILE A 156 0.47 47.29 11.32
N ALA A 157 1.76 47.60 11.20
CA ALA A 157 2.22 48.81 10.55
C ALA A 157 1.79 48.87 9.07
N GLU A 158 1.89 47.76 8.32
CA GLU A 158 1.42 47.69 6.94
C GLU A 158 -0.09 47.96 6.80
N ASN A 159 -0.90 47.45 7.73
CA ASN A 159 -2.34 47.68 7.72
C ASN A 159 -2.71 49.12 8.10
N GLU A 160 -2.03 49.69 9.10
CA GLU A 160 -2.22 51.08 9.49
C GLU A 160 -1.84 52.05 8.36
N GLN A 161 -0.72 51.77 7.66
CA GLN A 161 -0.30 52.56 6.50
C GLN A 161 -1.33 52.50 5.37
N LYS A 162 -1.83 51.29 5.04
CA LYS A 162 -2.89 51.13 4.03
C LYS A 162 -4.17 51.87 4.40
N ALA A 163 -4.55 51.86 5.68
CA ALA A 163 -5.72 52.59 6.16
C ALA A 163 -5.54 54.10 6.01
N TYR A 164 -4.35 54.63 6.34
CA TYR A 164 -4.02 56.04 6.14
C TYR A 164 -4.06 56.45 4.66
N ASP A 165 -3.46 55.65 3.79
CA ASP A 165 -3.38 55.93 2.35
C ASP A 165 -4.78 55.90 1.70
N ASN A 166 -5.66 54.98 2.12
CA ASN A 166 -7.05 54.90 1.65
C ASN A 166 -7.92 56.10 2.07
N VAL A 167 -7.62 56.75 3.20
CA VAL A 167 -8.35 57.95 3.65
C VAL A 167 -7.87 59.21 2.93
N LYS A 168 -6.66 59.17 2.37
CA LYS A 168 -6.00 60.31 1.71
C LYS A 168 -6.21 60.34 0.18
N SER A 169 -6.60 59.21 -0.40
CA SER A 169 -7.03 59.07 -1.81
C SER A 169 -8.51 59.39 -2.00
#